data_AF-A0A9X4B6W3-F1
#
_entry.id   AF-A0A9X4B6W3-F1
#
_cell.length_a   1.000
_cell.length_b   1.000
_cell.length_c   1.000
_cell.angle_alpha   90.00
_cell.angle_beta   90.00
_cell.angle_gamma   90.00
#
_symmetry.space_group_name_H-M   'P 1'
#
loop_
_entity.id
_entity.type
_entity.pdbx_description
1 polymer ?
#
loop_
_entity_poly.entity_id
_entity_poly.type
_entity_poly.pdbx_seq_one_letter_code
_entity_poly.pdbx_strand_id
1 'polypeptide(L)'
;MEKDKVEKVERKKLFGDLLWPKMVNQPVSVVTLDQKKLEGIIRAITKYEIHLEQVVDGKRTGELFILFKHSLKYIRCSSRNRKVAKGK
;
A
#
# COMPACT_ATOMS: atom_id res chain seq x y z
N MET A 1 -5.67 18.76 -16.90
CA MET A 1 -5.02 18.64 -15.57
C MET A 1 -5.98 17.91 -14.65
N GLU A 2 -5.87 16.58 -14.61
CA GLU A 2 -6.76 15.71 -13.84
C GLU A 2 -6.28 15.69 -12.39
N LYS A 3 -7.15 16.06 -11.45
CA LYS A 3 -6.81 16.16 -10.02
C LYS A 3 -6.65 14.76 -9.45
N ASP A 4 -5.41 14.35 -9.18
CA ASP A 4 -5.09 13.15 -8.41
C ASP A 4 -5.85 13.18 -7.07
N LYS A 5 -6.86 12.31 -6.94
CA LYS A 5 -7.52 12.06 -5.65
C LYS A 5 -6.56 11.25 -4.78
N VAL A 6 -5.77 11.96 -3.98
CA VAL A 6 -4.89 11.36 -2.97
C VAL A 6 -5.74 10.97 -1.75
N GLU A 7 -6.12 9.71 -1.65
CA GLU A 7 -6.77 9.19 -0.45
C GLU A 7 -5.71 8.92 0.63
N LYS A 8 -5.51 9.90 1.53
CA LYS A 8 -4.72 9.68 2.76
C LYS A 8 -5.59 8.92 3.76
N VAL A 9 -5.27 7.65 3.99
CA VAL A 9 -5.93 6.86 5.03
C VAL A 9 -5.21 7.07 6.35
N GLU A 10 -5.83 7.83 7.27
CA GLU A 10 -5.31 8.07 8.62
C GLU A 10 -5.37 6.81 9.49
N ARG A 11 -4.47 6.72 10.48
CA ARG A 11 -4.27 5.57 11.38
C ARG A 11 -5.57 5.05 12.02
N LYS A 12 -6.53 5.92 12.35
CA LYS A 12 -7.84 5.52 12.90
C LYS A 12 -8.72 4.72 11.92
N LYS A 13 -8.59 4.96 10.61
CA LYS A 13 -9.35 4.25 9.56
C LYS A 13 -8.67 2.98 9.08
N LEU A 14 -7.37 2.83 9.29
CA LEU A 14 -6.66 1.57 9.03
C LEU A 14 -7.21 0.46 9.93
N PHE A 15 -7.56 0.71 11.18
CA PHE A 15 -8.05 -0.36 12.07
C PHE A 15 -9.55 -0.67 11.94
N GLY A 16 -10.30 0.05 11.10
CA GLY A 16 -11.67 -0.31 10.74
C GLY A 16 -11.64 -1.28 9.55
N ASP A 17 -12.15 -2.50 9.73
CA ASP A 17 -12.03 -3.65 8.82
C ASP A 17 -12.55 -3.45 7.36
N LEU A 18 -13.06 -2.27 7.02
CA LEU A 18 -13.80 -2.01 5.78
C LEU A 18 -12.93 -1.67 4.55
N LEU A 19 -11.67 -1.27 4.72
CA LEU A 19 -10.83 -0.78 3.61
C LEU A 19 -9.74 -1.75 3.14
N TRP A 20 -9.34 -2.70 3.98
CA TRP A 20 -8.22 -3.61 3.69
C TRP A 20 -8.37 -4.49 2.45
N PRO A 21 -9.54 -5.08 2.16
CA PRO A 21 -9.68 -5.94 0.98
C PRO A 21 -9.41 -5.20 -0.33
N LYS A 22 -9.71 -3.89 -0.38
CA LYS A 22 -9.52 -3.05 -1.58
C LYS A 22 -8.07 -2.64 -1.82
N MET A 23 -7.21 -2.79 -0.80
CA MET A 23 -5.79 -2.40 -0.86
C MET A 23 -4.89 -3.53 -1.36
N VAL A 24 -5.37 -4.78 -1.38
CA VAL A 24 -4.60 -5.92 -1.90
C VAL A 24 -4.34 -5.74 -3.40
N ASN A 25 -3.12 -6.07 -3.82
CA ASN A 25 -2.57 -5.86 -5.16
C ASN A 25 -2.48 -4.39 -5.61
N GLN A 26 -2.62 -3.43 -4.69
CA GLN A 26 -2.40 -2.01 -4.99
C GLN A 26 -0.95 -1.60 -4.71
N PRO A 27 -0.37 -0.75 -5.56
CA PRO A 27 0.89 -0.09 -5.25
C PRO A 27 0.67 0.94 -4.14
N VAL A 28 1.50 0.86 -3.10
CA VAL A 28 1.43 1.73 -1.94
C VAL A 28 2.81 2.26 -1.57
N SER A 29 2.83 3.43 -0.94
CA SER A 29 3.97 3.90 -0.17
C SER A 29 3.60 3.81 1.30
N VAL A 30 4.38 3.05 2.07
CA VAL A 30 4.23 2.89 3.50
C VAL A 30 5.24 3.78 4.21
N VAL A 31 4.78 4.50 5.24
CA VAL A 31 5.65 5.28 6.12
C VAL A 31 5.49 4.80 7.55
N THR A 32 6.60 4.41 8.14
CA THR A 32 6.69 3.91 9.51
C THR A 32 6.83 5.06 10.53
N LEU A 33 6.67 4.75 11.81
CA LEU A 33 6.81 5.73 12.89
C LEU A 33 8.24 6.28 13.01
N ASP A 34 9.25 5.49 12.65
CA ASP A 34 10.66 5.90 12.55
C ASP A 34 10.99 6.66 11.25
N GLN A 35 9.97 7.12 10.53
CA GLN A 35 10.06 7.92 9.30
C GLN A 35 10.70 7.21 8.10
N LYS A 36 10.92 5.89 8.16
CA LYS A 36 11.33 5.12 6.98
C LYS A 36 10.17 5.04 5.99
N LYS A 37 10.51 5.08 4.71
CA LYS A 37 9.58 4.97 3.60
C LYS A 37 9.89 3.72 2.80
N LEU A 38 8.88 2.88 2.59
CA LEU A 38 8.94 1.74 1.67
C LEU A 38 7.90 1.91 0.58
N GLU A 39 8.27 1.57 -0.64
CA GLU A 39 7.34 1.47 -1.77
C GLU A 39 7.18 0.00 -2.15
N GLY A 40 5.95 -0.40 -2.45
CA GLY A 40 5.68 -1.80 -2.73
C GLY A 40 4.24 -2.07 -3.11
N ILE A 41 3.94 -3.35 -3.31
CA ILE A 41 2.60 -3.85 -3.63
C ILE A 41 2.12 -4.71 -2.46
N ILE A 42 0.93 -4.42 -1.95
CA ILE A 42 0.35 -5.21 -0.88
C ILE A 42 -0.05 -6.57 -1.44
N ARG A 43 0.47 -7.65 -0.86
CA ARG A 43 0.13 -9.04 -1.23
C ARG A 43 -0.91 -9.64 -0.32
N ALA A 44 -0.84 -9.35 0.97
CA ALA A 44 -1.81 -9.80 1.95
C ALA A 44 -1.87 -8.80 3.12
N ILE A 45 -3.00 -8.77 3.79
CA ILE A 45 -3.18 -8.03 5.04
C ILE A 45 -3.83 -8.99 6.02
N THR A 46 -3.20 -9.18 7.17
CA THR A 46 -3.75 -9.97 8.28
C THR A 46 -4.34 -9.02 9.32
N LYS A 47 -4.78 -9.55 10.47
CA LYS A 47 -5.24 -8.74 11.59
C LYS A 47 -4.18 -7.71 12.02
N TYR A 48 -2.91 -8.10 12.04
CA TYR A 48 -1.82 -7.30 12.60
C TYR A 48 -0.74 -6.91 11.59
N GLU A 49 -0.65 -7.60 10.46
CA GLU A 49 0.48 -7.47 9.53
C GLU A 49 0.02 -7.05 8.14
N ILE A 50 0.95 -6.45 7.41
CA ILE A 50 0.84 -6.12 6.00
C ILE A 50 2.03 -6.75 5.28
N HIS A 51 1.73 -7.61 4.34
CA HIS A 51 2.71 -8.27 3.50
C HIS A 51 2.91 -7.39 2.27
N LEU A 52 4.08 -6.77 2.16
CA LEU A 52 4.42 -5.82 1.12
C LEU A 52 5.56 -6.40 0.27
N GLU A 53 5.29 -6.65 -1.00
CA GLU A 53 6.38 -6.94 -1.95
C GLU A 53 7.04 -5.63 -2.35
N GLN A 54 8.34 -5.52 -2.17
CA GLN A 54 9.05 -4.26 -2.40
C GLN A 54 9.15 -3.93 -3.89
N VAL A 55 9.04 -2.63 -4.17
CA VAL A 55 9.28 -2.05 -5.49
C VAL A 55 10.37 -0.99 -5.35
N VAL A 56 11.43 -1.13 -6.15
CA VAL A 56 12.56 -0.18 -6.25
C VAL A 56 12.69 0.24 -7.71
N ASP A 57 12.76 1.55 -7.96
CA ASP A 57 12.83 2.12 -9.32
C ASP A 57 11.76 1.59 -10.29
N GLY A 58 10.56 1.34 -9.75
CA GLY A 58 9.41 0.81 -10.50
C GLY A 58 9.49 -0.69 -10.82
N LYS A 59 10.54 -1.39 -10.39
CA LYS A 59 10.72 -2.83 -10.57
C LYS A 59 10.42 -3.57 -9.27
N ARG A 60 9.76 -4.72 -9.38
CA ARG A 60 9.57 -5.64 -8.25
C ARG A 60 10.91 -6.29 -7.93
N THR A 61 11.32 -6.27 -6.67
CA THR A 61 12.55 -6.94 -6.24
C THR A 61 12.32 -8.42 -5.95
N GLY A 62 11.06 -8.83 -5.75
CA GLY A 62 10.69 -10.16 -5.27
C GLY A 62 10.85 -10.31 -3.75
N GLU A 63 11.40 -9.30 -3.07
CA GLU A 63 11.56 -9.29 -1.62
C GLU A 63 10.22 -8.97 -0.94
N LEU A 64 9.89 -9.76 0.08
CA LEU A 64 8.67 -9.63 0.85
C LEU A 64 8.98 -9.04 2.24
N PHE A 65 8.37 -7.90 2.53
CA PHE A 65 8.44 -7.26 3.85
C PHE A 65 7.15 -7.54 4.63
N ILE A 66 7.30 -7.92 5.89
CA ILE A 66 6.19 -8.06 6.83
C ILE A 66 6.21 -6.83 7.73
N LEU A 67 5.18 -5.99 7.61
CA LEU A 67 5.06 -4.75 8.35
C LEU A 67 3.94 -4.87 9.38
N PHE A 68 4.25 -4.65 10.66
CA PHE A 68 3.24 -4.63 11.70
C PHE A 68 2.45 -3.31 11.68
N LYS A 69 1.12 -3.37 11.68
CA LYS A 69 0.24 -2.18 11.63
C LYS A 69 0.53 -1.17 12.75
N HIS A 70 1.00 -1.62 13.92
CA HIS A 70 1.32 -0.74 15.03
C HIS A 70 2.57 0.12 14.79
N SER A 71 3.51 -0.32 13.94
CA SER A 71 4.73 0.43 13.59
C SER A 71 4.51 1.39 12.42
N LEU A 72 3.33 1.39 11.81
CA LEU A 72 2.98 2.25 10.69
C LEU A 72 2.45 3.61 11.17
N LYS A 73 2.97 4.67 10.55
CA LYS A 73 2.46 6.03 10.71
C LYS A 73 1.27 6.25 9.79
N TYR A 74 1.43 5.95 8.49
CA TYR A 74 0.38 5.98 7.48
C TYR A 74 0.74 5.15 6.25
N ILE A 75 -0.27 4.85 5.44
CA ILE A 75 -0.13 4.21 4.13
C ILE A 75 -0.75 5.14 3.09
N ARG A 76 -0.04 5.36 1.99
CA ARG A 76 -0.55 6.10 0.83
C ARG A 76 -0.75 5.13 -0.32
N CYS A 77 -2.00 4.96 -0.74
CA CYS A 77 -2.30 4.24 -1.97
C CYS A 77 -1.91 5.13 -3.16
N SER A 78 -1.08 4.60 -4.06
CA SER A 78 -0.84 5.26 -5.33
C SER A 78 -2.00 4.90 -6.23
N SER A 79 -3.02 5.77 -6.29
CA SER A 79 -4.13 5.64 -7.24
C SER A 79 -3.63 5.94 -8.66
N ARG A 80 -2.71 5.12 -9.17
CA ARG A 80 -2.50 5.02 -10.61
C ARG A 80 -3.58 4.08 -11.11
N ASN A 81 -4.64 4.69 -11.64
CA ASN A 81 -5.69 4.03 -12.38
C ASN A 81 -5.12 2.83 -13.14
N ARG A 82 -5.56 1.64 -12.75
CA ARG A 82 -5.33 0.40 -13.49
C ARG A 82 -6.11 0.58 -14.80
N LYS A 83 -5.50 1.19 -15.82
CA LYS A 83 -5.83 0.84 -17.21
C LYS A 83 -5.37 -0.61 -17.35
N VAL A 84 -6.23 -1.52 -16.88
CA VAL A 84 -6.17 -2.93 -17.28
C VAL A 84 -6.39 -2.88 -18.77
N ALA A 85 -5.30 -2.95 -19.53
CA ALA A 85 -5.36 -3.32 -20.92
C ALA A 85 -6.04 -4.69 -20.95
N LYS A 86 -7.35 -4.70 -21.23
CA LYS A 86 -8.02 -5.89 -21.72
C LYS A 86 -7.35 -6.20 -23.05
N GLY A 87 -6.44 -7.17 -23.04
CA GLY A 87 -6.01 -7.87 -24.24
C GLY A 87 -7.25 -8.48 -24.89
N LYS A 88 -7.27 -8.36 -26.21
CA LYS A 88 -8.33 -8.75 -27.15
C LYS A 88 -8.76 -10.20 -27.00
#